data_AF-A0A0K0D9D5-F1
#
_entry.id   AF-A0A0K0D9D5-F1
#
_cell.length_a   1.000
_cell.length_b   1.000
_cell.length_c   1.000
_cell.angle_alpha   90.00
_cell.angle_beta   90.00
_cell.angle_gamma   90.00
#
_symmetry.space_group_name_H-M   'P 1'
#
loop_
_entity.id
_entity.type
_entity.pdbx_description
1 polymer ?
#
loop_
_entity_poly.entity_id
_entity_poly.type
_entity_poly.pdbx_seq_one_letter_code
_entity_poly.pdbx_strand_id
1 'polypeptide(L)'
;MVVQMTEEDHQESDGERELSDSDSESELDIVEYEKRREQCFRLIVLSEIQFNKLKLILRDLKIKQLTKRRQEILNQVDPEFTVKHRELQEEFNARVKLAEAIRCLEMDSLERRTVGLTGIAQTNQDDNKVIVQEKIRERILNKIQAEKEHQLEIKIVKSYFLDGRFDLKRERSEENFDFPPKKTRSGPLRMANSELRELLDKASRKLDLPFNNEEPIDITNRFFEDCSRLSLGEVVRYDSFSLGEAMSAVELMDEKMDIGMKKGLYESSLAEQLTTYDATLCAFVTWLEGSCIGQTLWTNVLLTDPERVRFDEHPVFACLSHGFYQIVMIVKSIIQNASVYEEVHFP
;
A
#
# COMPACT_ATOMS: atom_id res chain seq x y z
N MET A 1 -43.88 7.75 41.81
CA MET A 1 -43.76 6.81 42.94
C MET A 1 -42.39 6.17 42.84
N VAL A 2 -41.47 6.64 43.68
CA VAL A 2 -40.09 6.15 43.76
C VAL A 2 -40.13 4.87 44.57
N VAL A 3 -39.61 3.76 44.05
CA VAL A 3 -39.37 2.54 44.83
C VAL A 3 -37.87 2.41 45.00
N GLN A 4 -37.43 2.62 46.23
CA GLN A 4 -36.06 2.48 46.70
C GLN A 4 -35.59 1.04 46.53
N MET A 5 -34.40 0.87 45.96
CA MET A 5 -33.62 -0.35 46.10
C MET A 5 -32.92 -0.29 47.46
N THR A 6 -33.23 -1.24 48.33
CA THR A 6 -32.48 -1.47 49.57
C THR A 6 -31.40 -2.51 49.29
N GLU A 7 -30.16 -2.08 49.46
CA GLU A 7 -28.97 -2.92 49.61
C GLU A 7 -29.15 -3.77 50.88
N GLU A 8 -29.12 -5.10 50.75
CA GLU A 8 -28.99 -6.00 51.89
C GLU A 8 -27.58 -6.61 51.87
N ASP A 9 -26.83 -6.27 52.90
CA ASP A 9 -25.49 -6.74 53.23
C ASP A 9 -25.44 -8.27 53.30
N HIS A 10 -24.63 -8.89 52.44
CA HIS A 10 -24.18 -10.27 52.63
C HIS A 10 -23.06 -10.29 53.66
N GLN A 11 -23.43 -10.48 54.93
CA GLN A 11 -22.52 -11.00 55.95
C GLN A 11 -22.14 -12.44 55.59
N GLU A 12 -20.89 -12.64 55.17
CA GLU A 12 -20.25 -13.95 55.15
C GLU A 12 -20.20 -14.47 56.60
N SER A 13 -21.15 -15.32 56.94
CA SER A 13 -21.10 -16.12 58.17
C SER A 13 -20.04 -17.20 57.98
N ASP A 14 -18.85 -16.93 58.49
CA ASP A 14 -17.79 -17.91 58.74
C ASP A 14 -18.30 -18.97 59.73
N GLY A 15 -19.01 -19.95 59.19
CA GLY A 15 -19.45 -21.13 59.93
C GLY A 15 -18.28 -22.08 60.07
N GLU A 16 -17.62 -22.02 61.22
CA GLU A 16 -16.67 -23.01 61.71
C GLU A 16 -17.21 -24.42 61.43
N ARG A 17 -16.64 -25.10 60.43
CA ARG A 17 -16.88 -26.52 60.21
C ARG A 17 -16.12 -27.26 61.30
N GLU A 18 -16.79 -27.51 62.42
CA GLU A 18 -16.39 -28.56 63.33
C GLU A 18 -16.46 -29.89 62.59
N LEU A 19 -15.30 -30.34 62.09
CA LEU A 19 -15.07 -31.71 61.66
C LEU A 19 -15.13 -32.59 62.91
N SER A 20 -16.35 -32.94 63.30
CA SER A 20 -16.61 -34.00 64.27
C SER A 20 -16.35 -35.35 63.58
N ASP A 21 -15.08 -35.76 63.51
CA ASP A 21 -14.64 -37.12 63.18
C ASP A 21 -15.00 -38.08 64.33
N SER A 22 -16.30 -38.29 64.52
CA SER A 22 -16.82 -39.35 65.38
C SER A 22 -17.12 -40.57 64.51
N ASP A 23 -16.06 -41.25 64.06
CA ASP A 23 -16.08 -42.59 63.46
C ASP A 23 -16.45 -43.64 64.52
N SER A 24 -17.69 -43.56 65.01
CA SER A 24 -18.33 -44.70 65.66
C SER A 24 -18.91 -45.57 64.55
N GLU A 25 -18.06 -46.38 63.92
CA GLU A 25 -18.47 -47.50 63.07
C GLU A 25 -19.20 -48.53 63.95
N SER A 26 -20.48 -48.28 64.24
CA SER A 26 -21.39 -49.38 64.50
C SER A 26 -21.48 -50.16 63.19
N GLU A 27 -21.01 -51.41 63.17
CA GLU A 27 -21.21 -52.35 62.07
C GLU A 27 -22.69 -52.30 61.65
N LEU A 28 -22.98 -51.53 60.60
CA LEU A 28 -24.32 -51.40 60.07
C LEU A 28 -24.71 -52.76 59.52
N ASP A 29 -25.86 -53.27 59.95
CA ASP A 29 -26.45 -54.46 59.34
C ASP A 29 -26.46 -54.27 57.82
N ILE A 30 -25.96 -55.27 57.10
CA ILE A 30 -25.79 -55.23 55.63
C ILE A 30 -27.11 -54.84 54.96
N VAL A 31 -28.23 -55.27 55.55
CA VAL A 31 -29.59 -54.95 55.11
C VAL A 31 -29.92 -53.47 55.29
N GLU A 32 -29.49 -52.84 56.38
CA GLU A 32 -29.71 -51.41 56.62
C GLU A 32 -28.85 -50.54 55.68
N TYR A 33 -27.61 -50.96 55.43
CA TYR A 33 -26.73 -50.32 54.45
C TYR A 33 -27.34 -50.36 53.03
N GLU A 34 -27.81 -51.54 52.59
CA GLU A 34 -28.45 -51.69 51.28
C GLU A 34 -29.73 -50.84 51.17
N LYS A 35 -30.53 -50.77 52.24
CA LYS A 35 -31.73 -49.92 52.29
C LYS A 35 -31.41 -48.43 52.17
N ARG A 36 -30.37 -47.95 52.84
CA ARG A 36 -29.92 -46.55 52.71
C ARG A 36 -29.41 -46.27 51.30
N ARG A 37 -28.64 -47.19 50.72
CA ARG A 37 -28.16 -47.10 49.33
C ARG A 37 -29.33 -47.01 48.34
N GLU A 38 -30.35 -47.84 48.51
CA GLU A 38 -31.55 -47.81 47.65
C GLU A 38 -32.32 -46.48 47.79
N GLN A 39 -32.47 -45.96 49.01
CA GLN A 39 -33.11 -44.67 49.25
C GLN A 39 -32.35 -43.51 48.62
N CYS A 40 -31.01 -43.47 48.78
CA CYS A 40 -30.16 -42.48 48.11
C CYS A 40 -30.27 -42.57 46.59
N PHE A 41 -30.24 -43.78 46.04
CA PHE A 41 -30.40 -44.00 44.61
C PHE A 41 -31.76 -43.47 44.11
N ARG A 42 -32.85 -43.73 44.85
CA ARG A 42 -34.18 -43.23 44.51
C ARG A 42 -34.25 -41.71 44.52
N LEU A 43 -33.61 -41.05 45.49
CA LEU A 43 -33.53 -39.59 45.56
C LEU A 43 -32.75 -38.99 44.39
N ILE A 44 -31.64 -39.61 44.01
CA ILE A 44 -30.85 -39.19 42.83
C ILE A 44 -31.71 -39.30 41.57
N VAL A 45 -32.38 -40.42 41.36
CA VAL A 45 -33.23 -40.63 40.17
C VAL A 45 -34.37 -39.62 40.11
N LEU A 46 -35.05 -39.35 41.23
CA LEU A 46 -36.12 -38.34 41.27
C LEU A 46 -35.59 -36.93 41.00
N SER A 47 -34.43 -36.59 41.56
CA SER A 47 -33.78 -35.29 41.34
C SER A 47 -33.35 -35.12 39.88
N GLU A 48 -32.81 -36.17 39.26
CA GLU A 48 -32.42 -36.19 37.85
C GLU A 48 -33.62 -36.00 36.91
N ILE A 49 -34.76 -36.62 37.22
CA ILE A 49 -36.00 -36.42 36.45
C ILE A 49 -36.47 -34.96 36.54
N GLN A 50 -36.44 -34.37 37.73
CA GLN A 50 -36.83 -32.96 37.93
C GLN A 50 -35.86 -32.00 37.23
N PHE A 51 -34.56 -32.26 37.33
CA PHE A 51 -33.53 -31.47 36.67
C PHE A 51 -33.68 -31.49 35.15
N ASN A 52 -33.91 -32.66 34.56
CA ASN A 52 -34.15 -32.77 33.12
C ASN A 52 -35.42 -32.05 32.66
N LYS A 53 -36.48 -32.08 33.48
CA LYS A 53 -37.70 -31.30 33.20
C LYS A 53 -37.43 -29.80 33.18
N LEU A 54 -36.66 -29.30 34.16
CA LEU A 54 -36.25 -27.89 34.21
C LEU A 54 -35.36 -27.51 33.02
N LYS A 55 -34.43 -28.38 32.62
CA LYS A 55 -33.54 -28.16 31.47
C LYS A 55 -34.32 -28.01 30.16
N LEU A 56 -35.37 -28.81 29.96
CA LEU A 56 -36.27 -28.67 28.80
C LEU A 56 -37.02 -27.34 28.82
N ILE A 57 -37.60 -26.95 29.95
CA ILE A 57 -38.30 -25.68 30.09
C ILE A 57 -37.37 -24.49 29.82
N LEU A 58 -36.15 -24.52 30.37
CA LEU A 58 -35.15 -23.46 30.17
C LEU A 58 -34.75 -23.34 28.69
N ARG A 59 -34.53 -24.48 28.02
CA ARG A 59 -34.23 -24.51 26.58
C ARG A 59 -35.35 -23.88 25.78
N ASP A 60 -36.60 -24.22 26.06
CA ASP A 60 -37.77 -23.68 25.35
C ASP A 60 -37.93 -22.18 25.58
N LEU A 61 -37.73 -21.71 26.80
CA LEU A 61 -37.74 -20.27 27.11
C LEU A 61 -36.62 -19.54 26.37
N LYS A 62 -35.42 -20.13 26.30
CA LYS A 62 -34.30 -19.53 25.57
C LYS A 62 -34.57 -19.45 24.08
N ILE A 63 -35.14 -20.50 23.49
CA ILE A 63 -35.56 -20.51 22.08
C ILE A 63 -36.60 -19.43 21.83
N LYS A 64 -37.63 -19.31 22.69
CA LYS A 64 -38.66 -18.25 22.56
C LYS A 64 -38.05 -16.84 22.64
N GLN A 65 -37.13 -16.61 23.57
CA GLN A 65 -36.42 -15.33 23.69
C GLN A 65 -35.64 -15.00 22.42
N LEU A 66 -34.87 -15.96 21.89
CA LEU A 66 -34.07 -15.77 20.69
C LEU A 66 -34.94 -15.55 19.45
N THR A 67 -36.04 -16.28 19.30
CA THR A 67 -36.99 -16.09 18.21
C THR A 67 -37.64 -14.71 18.27
N LYS A 68 -37.99 -14.22 19.46
CA LYS A 68 -38.51 -12.87 19.65
C LYS A 68 -37.49 -11.81 19.23
N ARG A 69 -36.24 -11.91 19.72
CA ARG A 69 -35.17 -10.97 19.35
C ARG A 69 -34.87 -10.99 17.85
N ARG A 70 -34.87 -12.18 17.23
CA ARG A 70 -34.74 -12.32 15.77
C ARG A 70 -35.86 -11.58 15.02
N GLN A 71 -37.10 -11.68 15.51
CA GLN A 71 -38.23 -10.97 14.91
C GLN A 71 -38.13 -9.45 15.09
N GLU A 72 -37.66 -8.98 16.25
CA GLU A 72 -37.41 -7.56 16.54
C GLU A 72 -36.33 -6.99 15.61
N ILE A 73 -35.25 -7.74 15.34
CA ILE A 73 -34.21 -7.38 14.35
C ILE A 73 -34.79 -7.36 12.92
N LEU A 74 -35.57 -8.38 12.52
CA LEU A 74 -36.20 -8.43 11.20
C LEU A 74 -37.15 -7.25 10.96
N ASN A 75 -37.86 -6.84 12.01
CA ASN A 75 -38.75 -5.68 11.97
C ASN A 75 -37.99 -4.35 12.11
N GLN A 76 -36.66 -4.37 12.26
CA GLN A 76 -35.79 -3.20 12.49
C GLN A 76 -36.16 -2.37 13.73
N VAL A 77 -36.84 -2.98 14.70
CA VAL A 77 -37.27 -2.35 15.96
C VAL A 77 -36.27 -2.61 17.10
N ASP A 78 -35.34 -3.54 16.89
CA ASP A 78 -34.29 -3.80 17.88
C ASP A 78 -33.45 -2.53 18.12
N PRO A 79 -33.37 -2.03 19.37
CA PRO A 79 -32.76 -0.74 19.66
C PRO A 79 -31.26 -0.71 19.37
N GLU A 80 -30.57 -1.85 19.51
CA GLU A 80 -29.14 -1.98 19.21
C GLU A 80 -28.92 -1.88 17.68
N PHE A 81 -29.81 -2.50 16.90
CA PHE A 81 -29.82 -2.37 15.45
C PHE A 81 -30.09 -0.94 14.98
N THR A 82 -31.10 -0.25 15.55
CA THR A 82 -31.46 1.11 15.13
C THR A 82 -30.36 2.12 15.42
N VAL A 83 -29.67 2.01 16.56
CA VAL A 83 -28.54 2.88 16.91
C VAL A 83 -27.40 2.68 15.90
N LYS A 84 -27.00 1.43 15.65
CA LYS A 84 -25.91 1.13 14.72
C LYS A 84 -26.23 1.55 13.28
N HIS A 85 -27.48 1.42 12.85
CA HIS A 85 -27.92 1.90 11.55
C HIS A 85 -27.78 3.42 11.42
N ARG A 86 -28.15 4.17 12.47
CA ARG A 86 -27.99 5.63 12.50
C ARG A 86 -26.53 6.06 12.43
N GLU A 87 -25.66 5.44 13.23
CA GLU A 87 -24.22 5.71 13.22
C GLU A 87 -23.61 5.49 11.83
N LEU A 88 -23.97 4.37 11.18
CA LEU A 88 -23.48 4.06 9.83
C LEU A 88 -23.99 5.08 8.79
N GLN A 89 -25.22 5.54 8.94
CA GLN A 89 -25.80 6.57 8.07
C GLN A 89 -25.11 7.92 8.25
N GLU A 90 -24.77 8.30 9.48
CA GLU A 90 -24.00 9.51 9.79
C GLU A 90 -22.59 9.43 9.19
N GLU A 91 -21.92 8.29 9.31
CA GLU A 91 -20.59 8.06 8.73
C GLU A 91 -20.63 8.14 7.19
N PHE A 92 -21.63 7.50 6.56
CA PHE A 92 -21.83 7.58 5.12
C PHE A 92 -22.03 9.03 4.65
N ASN A 93 -22.87 9.80 5.33
CA ASN A 93 -23.09 11.21 5.02
C ASN A 93 -21.83 12.05 5.18
N ALA A 94 -20.98 11.77 6.18
CA ALA A 94 -19.70 12.43 6.35
C ALA A 94 -18.74 12.13 5.19
N ARG A 95 -18.66 10.85 4.77
CA ARG A 95 -17.83 10.43 3.61
C ARG A 95 -18.28 11.10 2.31
N VAL A 96 -19.59 11.21 2.07
CA VAL A 96 -20.13 11.92 0.90
C VAL A 96 -19.69 13.38 0.90
N LYS A 97 -19.83 14.10 2.03
CA LYS A 97 -19.40 15.50 2.14
C LYS A 97 -17.90 15.68 1.90
N LEU A 98 -17.08 14.74 2.41
CA LEU A 98 -15.64 14.77 2.18
C LEU A 98 -15.31 14.59 0.69
N ALA A 99 -15.95 13.62 0.03
CA ALA A 99 -15.78 13.41 -1.41
C ALA A 99 -16.22 14.62 -2.25
N GLU A 100 -17.30 15.28 -1.85
CA GLU A 100 -17.74 16.55 -2.46
C GLU A 100 -16.67 17.64 -2.33
N ALA A 101 -16.09 17.81 -1.14
CA ALA A 101 -15.05 18.80 -0.90
C ALA A 101 -13.77 18.52 -1.71
N ILE A 102 -13.32 17.26 -1.75
CA ILE A 102 -12.14 16.85 -2.54
C ILE A 102 -12.34 17.21 -4.01
N ARG A 103 -13.48 16.80 -4.59
CA ARG A 103 -13.81 17.10 -5.99
C ARG A 103 -13.83 18.60 -6.27
N CYS A 104 -14.37 19.42 -5.37
CA CYS A 104 -14.33 20.88 -5.53
C CYS A 104 -12.89 21.41 -5.54
N LEU A 105 -12.04 20.97 -4.61
CA LEU A 105 -10.64 21.40 -4.54
C LEU A 105 -9.81 20.96 -5.76
N GLU A 106 -10.05 19.76 -6.27
CA GLU A 106 -9.41 19.23 -7.47
C GLU A 106 -9.81 20.04 -8.71
N MET A 107 -11.10 20.34 -8.88
CA MET A 107 -11.59 21.17 -9.97
C MET A 107 -10.98 22.57 -9.93
N ASP A 108 -10.94 23.20 -8.75
CA ASP A 108 -10.31 24.52 -8.57
C ASP A 108 -8.80 24.50 -8.87
N SER A 109 -8.11 23.43 -8.47
CA SER A 109 -6.68 23.25 -8.74
C SER A 109 -6.41 23.10 -10.24
N LEU A 110 -7.25 22.31 -10.92
CA LEU A 110 -7.18 22.13 -12.37
C LEU A 110 -7.44 23.45 -13.10
N GLU A 111 -8.46 24.20 -12.70
CA GLU A 111 -8.78 25.50 -13.29
C GLU A 111 -7.64 26.50 -13.13
N ARG A 112 -7.05 26.60 -11.93
CA ARG A 112 -5.88 27.48 -11.72
C ARG A 112 -4.71 27.10 -12.62
N ARG A 113 -4.45 25.79 -12.78
CA ARG A 113 -3.36 25.29 -13.63
C ARG A 113 -3.62 25.63 -15.11
N THR A 114 -4.82 25.39 -15.61
CA THR A 114 -5.16 25.65 -17.02
C THR A 114 -5.12 27.13 -17.34
N VAL A 115 -5.66 27.98 -16.47
CA VAL A 115 -5.58 29.45 -16.61
C VAL A 115 -4.14 29.91 -16.57
N GLY A 116 -3.33 29.41 -15.62
CA GLY A 116 -1.91 29.74 -15.52
C GLY A 116 -1.12 29.39 -16.78
N LEU A 117 -1.27 28.16 -17.30
CA LEU A 117 -0.61 27.72 -18.54
C LEU A 117 -1.05 28.54 -19.75
N THR A 118 -2.34 28.87 -19.84
CA THR A 118 -2.88 29.71 -20.92
C THR A 118 -2.27 31.11 -20.88
N GLY A 119 -2.15 31.71 -19.69
CA GLY A 119 -1.51 33.02 -19.50
C GLY A 119 -0.02 33.01 -19.86
N ILE A 120 0.72 31.96 -19.50
CA ILE A 120 2.12 31.79 -19.89
C ILE A 120 2.24 31.65 -21.41
N ALA A 121 1.39 30.86 -22.04
CA ALA A 121 1.41 30.68 -23.49
C ALA A 121 1.14 31.98 -24.25
N GLN A 122 0.17 32.79 -23.78
CA GLN A 122 -0.11 34.11 -24.34
C GLN A 122 1.08 35.06 -24.19
N THR A 123 1.67 35.13 -22.99
CA THR A 123 2.84 35.98 -22.72
C THR A 123 4.02 35.60 -23.61
N ASN A 124 4.34 34.30 -23.68
CA ASN A 124 5.40 33.79 -24.56
C ASN A 124 5.13 34.12 -26.04
N GLN A 125 3.87 34.05 -26.48
CA GLN A 125 3.50 34.42 -27.85
C GLN A 125 3.75 35.92 -28.10
N ASP A 126 3.41 36.78 -27.16
CA ASP A 126 3.61 38.22 -27.28
C ASP A 126 5.09 38.60 -27.23
N ASP A 127 5.88 38.00 -26.34
CA ASP A 127 7.34 38.17 -26.30
C ASP A 127 7.99 37.75 -27.62
N ASN A 128 7.56 36.63 -28.20
CA ASN A 128 8.03 36.19 -29.51
C ASN A 128 7.72 37.21 -30.63
N LYS A 129 6.53 37.85 -30.60
CA LYS A 129 6.20 38.91 -31.56
C LYS A 129 7.15 40.10 -31.40
N VAL A 130 7.42 40.53 -30.17
CA VAL A 130 8.34 41.64 -29.88
C VAL A 130 9.75 41.33 -30.38
N ILE A 131 10.27 40.13 -30.09
CA ILE A 131 11.60 39.68 -30.54
C ILE A 131 11.68 39.69 -32.08
N VAL A 132 10.65 39.22 -32.78
CA VAL A 132 10.63 39.22 -34.25
C VAL A 132 10.60 40.65 -34.80
N GLN A 133 9.80 41.54 -34.20
CA GLN A 133 9.76 42.94 -34.59
C GLN A 133 11.14 43.62 -34.44
N GLU A 134 11.82 43.37 -33.31
CA GLU A 134 13.14 43.95 -33.07
C GLU A 134 14.18 43.41 -34.04
N LYS A 135 14.16 42.10 -34.34
CA LYS A 135 15.04 41.51 -35.38
C LYS A 135 14.82 42.12 -36.76
N ILE A 136 13.58 42.40 -37.14
CA ILE A 136 13.27 43.07 -38.40
C ILE A 136 13.81 44.50 -38.39
N ARG A 137 13.61 45.22 -37.28
CA ARG A 137 14.11 46.59 -37.10
C ARG A 137 15.64 46.65 -37.21
N GLU A 138 16.36 45.79 -36.50
CA GLU A 138 17.82 45.68 -36.60
C GLU A 138 18.27 45.38 -38.03
N ARG A 139 17.61 44.45 -38.70
CA ARG A 139 17.94 44.10 -40.09
C ARG A 139 17.77 45.29 -41.04
N ILE A 140 16.75 46.12 -40.84
CA ILE A 140 16.55 47.35 -41.62
C ILE A 140 17.65 48.36 -41.31
N LEU A 141 17.97 48.58 -40.03
CA LEU A 141 19.03 49.51 -39.62
C LEU A 141 20.39 49.11 -40.19
N ASN A 142 20.74 47.83 -40.12
CA ASN A 142 21.99 47.30 -40.69
C ASN A 142 22.05 47.51 -42.20
N LYS A 143 20.94 47.31 -42.93
CA LYS A 143 20.89 47.60 -44.37
C LYS A 143 21.07 49.09 -44.68
N ILE A 144 20.44 49.97 -43.90
CA ILE A 144 20.59 51.42 -44.06
C ILE A 144 22.06 51.83 -43.80
N GLN A 145 22.69 51.27 -42.77
CA GLN A 145 24.08 51.55 -42.45
C GLN A 145 25.03 51.06 -43.55
N ALA A 146 24.87 49.82 -44.01
CA ALA A 146 25.67 49.26 -45.10
C ALA A 146 25.51 50.08 -46.40
N GLU A 147 24.29 50.52 -46.73
CA GLU A 147 24.07 51.39 -47.89
C GLU A 147 24.75 52.75 -47.72
N LYS A 148 24.68 53.35 -46.53
CA LYS A 148 25.39 54.62 -46.25
C LYS A 148 26.90 54.47 -46.41
N GLU A 149 27.48 53.39 -45.90
CA GLU A 149 28.89 53.07 -46.04
C GLU A 149 29.26 52.88 -47.52
N HIS A 150 28.47 52.10 -48.26
CA HIS A 150 28.68 51.91 -49.70
C HIS A 150 28.60 53.23 -50.49
N GLN A 151 27.66 54.11 -50.17
CA GLN A 151 27.58 55.44 -50.79
C GLN A 151 28.81 56.30 -50.46
N LEU A 152 29.36 56.17 -49.25
CA LEU A 152 30.56 56.87 -48.82
C LEU A 152 31.79 56.34 -49.57
N GLU A 153 31.91 55.02 -49.71
CA GLU A 153 32.93 54.36 -50.54
C GLU A 153 32.86 54.83 -51.99
N ILE A 154 31.67 54.86 -52.61
CA ILE A 154 31.49 55.35 -53.97
C ILE A 154 31.95 56.81 -54.09
N LYS A 155 31.60 57.67 -53.12
CA LYS A 155 32.06 59.07 -53.09
C LYS A 155 33.57 59.17 -52.98
N ILE A 156 34.19 58.37 -52.11
CA ILE A 156 35.64 58.29 -51.95
C ILE A 156 36.29 57.86 -53.27
N VAL A 157 35.85 56.75 -53.87
CA VAL A 157 36.39 56.25 -55.14
C VAL A 157 36.24 57.30 -56.25
N LYS A 158 35.07 57.95 -56.37
CA LYS A 158 34.88 59.05 -57.32
C LYS A 158 35.83 60.22 -57.05
N SER A 159 36.08 60.57 -55.80
CA SER A 159 37.04 61.62 -55.46
C SER A 159 38.48 61.25 -55.86
N TYR A 160 38.88 59.99 -55.69
CA TYR A 160 40.18 59.49 -56.17
C TYR A 160 40.28 59.42 -57.70
N PHE A 161 39.19 59.11 -58.41
CA PHE A 161 39.17 59.11 -59.88
C PHE A 161 39.11 60.53 -60.48
N LEU A 162 38.59 61.51 -59.76
CA LEU A 162 38.52 62.92 -60.20
C LEU A 162 39.76 63.73 -59.79
N ASP A 163 40.49 63.29 -58.76
CA ASP A 163 41.79 63.85 -58.40
C ASP A 163 42.89 63.15 -59.21
N GLY A 164 43.19 63.70 -60.39
CA GLY A 164 44.11 63.13 -61.39
C GLY A 164 45.59 63.10 -60.99
N ARG A 165 45.92 62.65 -59.77
CA ARG A 165 47.27 62.65 -59.21
C ARG A 165 47.77 61.33 -58.62
N PHE A 166 47.09 60.21 -58.86
CA PHE A 166 47.59 58.90 -58.42
C PHE A 166 47.41 57.80 -59.47
N ASP A 167 48.11 57.93 -60.59
CA ASP A 167 48.50 56.77 -61.40
C ASP A 167 49.83 56.23 -60.85
N LEU A 168 49.75 55.33 -59.86
CA LEU A 168 50.89 54.48 -59.47
C LEU A 168 50.39 53.05 -59.28
N LYS A 169 50.75 52.24 -60.29
CA LYS A 169 50.83 50.77 -60.34
C LYS A 169 50.64 50.08 -58.99
N ARG A 170 49.57 49.31 -58.87
CA ARG A 170 49.45 48.26 -57.85
C ARG A 170 49.36 46.91 -58.53
N GLU A 171 50.48 46.17 -58.45
CA GLU A 171 50.61 44.79 -58.89
C GLU A 171 49.67 43.89 -58.08
N ARG A 172 49.07 42.95 -58.80
CA ARG A 172 48.10 41.97 -58.32
C ARG A 172 48.87 40.77 -57.76
N SER A 173 48.85 40.57 -56.45
CA SER A 173 49.23 39.31 -55.82
C SER A 173 47.95 38.56 -55.47
N GLU A 174 47.73 37.43 -56.13
CA GLU A 174 46.67 36.47 -55.80
C GLU A 174 47.08 35.71 -54.53
N GLU A 175 46.52 36.10 -53.39
CA GLU A 175 46.51 35.25 -52.20
C GLU A 175 45.20 34.47 -52.14
N ASN A 176 45.29 33.17 -52.41
CA ASN A 176 44.25 32.18 -52.15
C ASN A 176 44.00 32.11 -50.64
N PHE A 177 42.84 32.56 -50.19
CA PHE A 177 42.31 32.22 -48.86
C PHE A 177 41.18 31.21 -49.02
N ASP A 178 41.50 29.96 -48.73
CA ASP A 178 40.59 28.83 -48.69
C ASP A 178 39.50 29.02 -47.62
N PHE A 179 38.24 28.86 -48.04
CA PHE A 179 37.11 28.66 -47.13
C PHE A 179 37.15 27.23 -46.56
N PRO A 180 37.04 27.01 -45.24
CA PRO A 180 36.96 25.65 -44.72
C PRO A 180 35.57 25.04 -45.00
N PRO A 181 35.49 23.75 -45.39
CA PRO A 181 34.22 23.12 -45.70
C PRO A 181 33.45 22.76 -44.42
N LYS A 182 32.12 22.91 -44.50
CA LYS A 182 31.16 22.35 -43.54
C LYS A 182 31.36 20.84 -43.44
N LYS A 183 31.84 20.36 -42.30
CA LYS A 183 31.81 18.93 -41.96
C LYS A 183 30.43 18.57 -41.42
N THR A 184 29.64 17.89 -42.24
CA THR A 184 28.57 17.00 -41.80
C THR A 184 29.20 15.83 -41.03
N ARG A 185 28.89 15.71 -39.73
CA ARG A 185 29.16 14.49 -38.96
C ARG A 185 27.82 13.80 -38.68
N SER A 186 27.48 12.83 -39.52
CA SER A 186 26.63 11.71 -39.13
C SER A 186 27.51 10.70 -38.40
N GLY A 187 27.52 10.77 -37.07
CA GLY A 187 28.07 9.73 -36.21
C GLY A 187 26.93 8.84 -35.71
N PRO A 188 27.12 7.51 -35.61
CA PRO A 188 26.14 6.65 -34.96
C PRO A 188 26.08 6.99 -33.47
N LEU A 189 24.87 7.21 -32.95
CA LEU A 189 24.57 7.33 -31.53
C LEU A 189 24.94 6.01 -30.83
N ARG A 190 26.19 5.92 -30.37
CA ARG A 190 26.61 4.89 -29.41
C ARG A 190 26.24 5.38 -28.01
N MET A 191 25.33 4.61 -27.42
CA MET A 191 24.78 4.72 -26.08
C MET A 191 25.82 4.68 -24.96
N ALA A 192 25.31 5.09 -23.80
CA ALA A 192 25.74 4.75 -22.44
C ALA A 192 26.83 5.66 -21.86
N ASN A 193 26.33 6.74 -21.27
CA ASN A 193 27.01 7.54 -20.26
C ASN A 193 27.58 6.59 -19.17
N SER A 194 28.91 6.40 -19.19
CA SER A 194 29.62 5.47 -18.30
C SER A 194 29.38 5.80 -16.83
N GLU A 195 29.16 7.08 -16.52
CA GLU A 195 28.86 7.59 -15.19
C GLU A 195 27.48 7.16 -14.70
N LEU A 196 26.49 7.05 -15.60
CA LEU A 196 25.14 6.56 -15.29
C LEU A 196 25.15 5.05 -15.03
N ARG A 197 26.01 4.32 -15.76
CA ARG A 197 26.25 2.89 -15.53
C ARG A 197 26.97 2.65 -14.20
N GLU A 198 27.91 3.50 -13.84
CA GLU A 198 28.64 3.44 -12.56
C GLU A 198 27.76 3.81 -11.36
N LEU A 199 26.80 4.74 -11.55
CA LEU A 199 25.80 5.09 -10.53
C LEU A 199 24.73 3.99 -10.37
N LEU A 200 24.28 3.36 -11.46
CA LEU A 200 23.40 2.17 -11.41
C LEU A 200 24.11 0.96 -10.80
N ASP A 201 25.41 0.78 -11.10
CA ASP A 201 26.23 -0.28 -10.52
C ASP A 201 26.46 -0.03 -9.02
N LYS A 202 26.65 1.22 -8.59
CA LYS A 202 26.68 1.61 -7.17
C LYS A 202 25.34 1.43 -6.46
N ALA A 203 24.21 1.68 -7.14
CA ALA A 203 22.88 1.45 -6.58
C ALA A 203 22.49 -0.04 -6.50
N SER A 204 23.10 -0.90 -7.33
CA SER A 204 22.85 -2.35 -7.33
C SER A 204 23.78 -3.15 -6.41
N ARG A 205 24.79 -2.51 -5.81
CA ARG A 205 25.62 -3.17 -4.80
C ARG A 205 24.75 -3.42 -3.57
N LYS A 206 24.56 -4.71 -3.28
CA LYS A 206 24.27 -5.27 -1.95
C LYS A 206 24.72 -4.27 -0.88
N LEU A 207 23.84 -3.95 0.07
CA LEU A 207 24.22 -3.30 1.34
C LEU A 207 25.65 -3.72 1.68
N ASP A 208 26.57 -2.77 1.76
CA ASP A 208 27.94 -2.98 2.22
C ASP A 208 27.87 -3.42 3.68
N LEU A 209 27.50 -4.69 3.88
CA LEU A 209 27.64 -5.39 5.13
C LEU A 209 29.14 -5.68 5.25
N PRO A 210 29.76 -5.46 6.42
CA PRO A 210 31.21 -5.55 6.61
C PRO A 210 31.76 -6.99 6.54
N PHE A 211 31.03 -7.92 5.95
CA PHE A 211 31.36 -9.33 5.87
C PHE A 211 31.30 -9.82 4.42
N ASN A 212 32.43 -10.33 3.94
CA ASN A 212 32.53 -10.98 2.65
C ASN A 212 31.82 -12.35 2.74
N ASN A 213 30.53 -12.41 2.36
CA ASN A 213 29.66 -13.59 2.52
C ASN A 213 29.94 -14.70 1.47
N GLU A 214 31.19 -15.10 1.26
CA GLU A 214 31.50 -16.29 0.45
C GLU A 214 31.36 -17.58 1.26
N GLU A 215 31.56 -17.52 2.59
CA GLU A 215 31.31 -18.63 3.51
C GLU A 215 30.50 -18.12 4.72
N PRO A 216 29.36 -18.77 5.07
CA PRO A 216 28.60 -18.43 6.27
C PRO A 216 29.43 -18.69 7.54
N ILE A 217 29.70 -17.65 8.31
CA ILE A 217 30.34 -17.77 9.63
C ILE A 217 29.24 -17.96 10.68
N ASP A 218 29.29 -19.06 11.42
CA ASP A 218 28.38 -19.28 12.55
C ASP A 218 28.76 -18.37 13.73
N ILE A 219 27.84 -17.45 14.07
CA ILE A 219 27.99 -16.50 15.18
C ILE A 219 27.11 -16.83 16.38
N THR A 220 26.43 -17.99 16.39
CA THR A 220 25.37 -18.33 17.37
C THR A 220 25.88 -18.23 18.81
N ASN A 221 27.01 -18.87 19.12
CA ASN A 221 27.57 -18.88 20.48
C ASN A 221 27.99 -17.47 20.94
N ARG A 222 28.61 -16.70 20.05
CA ARG A 222 29.03 -15.32 20.33
C ARG A 222 27.83 -14.42 20.57
N PHE A 223 26.77 -14.58 19.78
CA PHE A 223 25.53 -13.82 19.93
C PHE A 223 24.89 -14.05 21.30
N PHE A 224 24.74 -15.30 21.73
CA PHE A 224 24.17 -15.61 23.05
C PHE A 224 25.06 -15.13 24.21
N GLU A 225 26.38 -15.20 24.07
CA GLU A 225 27.30 -14.63 25.06
C GLU A 225 27.12 -13.11 25.20
N ASP A 226 27.05 -12.39 24.08
CA ASP A 226 26.85 -10.94 24.10
C ASP A 226 25.44 -10.57 24.63
N CYS A 227 24.39 -11.34 24.30
CA CYS A 227 23.05 -11.16 24.86
C CYS A 227 22.99 -11.39 26.37
N SER A 228 23.81 -12.31 26.91
CA SER A 228 23.85 -12.58 28.36
C SER A 228 24.36 -11.39 29.19
N ARG A 229 25.02 -10.42 28.54
CA ARG A 229 25.53 -9.19 29.16
C ARG A 229 24.48 -8.08 29.22
N LEU A 230 23.34 -8.25 28.53
CA LEU A 230 22.24 -7.29 28.56
C LEU A 230 21.39 -7.48 29.82
N SER A 231 21.04 -6.36 30.45
CA SER A 231 20.12 -6.35 31.58
C SER A 231 18.68 -6.56 31.10
N LEU A 232 17.83 -7.10 31.97
CA LEU A 232 16.39 -7.23 31.72
C LEU A 232 15.78 -5.86 31.34
N GLY A 233 15.23 -5.77 30.13
CA GLY A 233 14.63 -4.54 29.60
C GLY A 233 15.54 -3.71 28.69
N GLU A 234 16.80 -4.10 28.49
CA GLU A 234 17.69 -3.47 27.51
C GLU A 234 17.48 -4.03 26.11
N VAL A 235 17.40 -3.14 25.11
CA VAL A 235 17.24 -3.50 23.70
C VAL A 235 18.32 -2.81 22.89
N VAL A 236 19.12 -3.60 22.17
CA VAL A 236 20.13 -3.08 21.24
C VAL A 236 19.47 -2.85 19.89
N ARG A 237 19.47 -1.60 19.44
CA ARG A 237 18.94 -1.18 18.13
C ARG A 237 19.71 0.02 17.61
N TYR A 238 19.57 0.32 16.32
CA TYR A 238 20.05 1.59 15.77
C TYR A 238 19.18 2.76 16.27
N ASP A 239 19.80 3.93 16.46
CA ASP A 239 19.10 5.14 16.93
C ASP A 239 17.97 5.58 15.96
N SER A 240 18.13 5.30 14.67
CA SER A 240 17.16 5.60 13.63
C SER A 240 15.94 4.67 13.58
N PHE A 241 15.98 3.53 14.28
CA PHE A 241 14.93 2.52 14.21
C PHE A 241 13.96 2.65 15.38
N SER A 242 12.67 2.90 15.14
CA SER A 242 11.70 3.11 16.21
C SER A 242 11.08 1.81 16.69
N LEU A 243 10.80 1.69 18.00
CA LEU A 243 10.09 0.52 18.54
C LEU A 243 8.66 0.39 17.98
N GLY A 244 8.06 1.49 17.52
CA GLY A 244 6.76 1.45 16.83
C GLY A 244 6.82 0.69 15.50
N GLU A 245 7.97 0.70 14.82
CA GLU A 245 8.17 -0.07 13.58
C GLU A 245 8.35 -1.56 13.88
N ALA A 246 8.84 -1.92 15.08
CA ALA A 246 8.93 -3.31 15.52
C ALA A 246 7.56 -3.91 15.85
N MET A 247 6.53 -3.11 16.13
CA MET A 247 5.19 -3.61 16.46
C MET A 247 4.47 -4.26 15.27
N SER A 248 4.90 -3.97 14.03
CA SER A 248 4.38 -4.63 12.81
C SER A 248 5.22 -5.84 12.39
N ALA A 249 6.28 -6.17 13.12
CA ALA A 249 7.13 -7.31 12.81
C ALA A 249 6.33 -8.61 12.95
N VAL A 250 6.53 -9.51 11.99
CA VAL A 250 5.92 -10.85 11.99
C VAL A 250 6.78 -11.78 12.82
N GLU A 251 6.18 -12.44 13.81
CA GLU A 251 6.85 -13.42 14.66
C GLU A 251 6.84 -14.79 13.99
N LEU A 252 8.04 -15.36 13.78
CA LEU A 252 8.19 -16.70 13.22
C LEU A 252 7.83 -17.75 14.27
N MET A 253 7.24 -18.86 13.83
CA MET A 253 6.75 -19.97 14.66
C MET A 253 5.56 -19.65 15.58
N ASP A 254 4.89 -18.51 15.39
CA ASP A 254 3.61 -18.20 16.03
C ASP A 254 2.43 -18.64 15.14
N GLU A 255 1.47 -19.42 15.67
CA GLU A 255 0.36 -20.00 14.88
C GLU A 255 -0.56 -18.94 14.23
N LYS A 256 -0.62 -17.73 14.78
CA LYS A 256 -1.49 -16.64 14.30
C LYS A 256 -0.75 -15.67 13.38
N MET A 257 0.53 -15.44 13.64
CA MET A 257 1.35 -14.46 12.92
C MET A 257 2.18 -15.12 11.81
N ASP A 258 2.59 -16.39 11.98
CA ASP A 258 3.35 -17.16 11.00
C ASP A 258 2.43 -18.03 10.14
N ILE A 259 2.16 -17.57 8.91
CA ILE A 259 1.40 -18.32 7.92
C ILE A 259 2.07 -19.67 7.60
N GLY A 260 3.39 -19.79 7.77
CA GLY A 260 4.15 -21.04 7.58
C GLY A 260 3.89 -22.10 8.65
N MET A 261 3.30 -21.74 9.80
CA MET A 261 2.92 -22.69 10.87
C MET A 261 1.59 -23.39 10.59
N LYS A 262 0.73 -22.83 9.73
CA LYS A 262 -0.46 -23.55 9.27
C LYS A 262 0.01 -24.70 8.38
N LYS A 263 -0.38 -25.93 8.74
CA LYS A 263 -0.24 -27.11 7.86
C LYS A 263 -0.63 -26.67 6.45
N GLY A 264 0.33 -26.83 5.52
CA GLY A 264 0.41 -26.02 4.33
C GLY A 264 -0.89 -25.90 3.53
N LEU A 265 -0.92 -24.89 2.66
CA LEU A 265 -1.94 -24.56 1.65
C LEU A 265 -2.43 -25.75 0.76
N TYR A 266 -1.93 -26.95 0.97
CA TYR A 266 -1.85 -28.06 0.03
C TYR A 266 -3.00 -29.09 0.17
N GLU A 267 -3.88 -28.94 1.17
CA GLU A 267 -5.17 -29.65 1.23
C GLU A 267 -6.35 -28.68 1.13
N SER A 268 -6.32 -27.79 0.14
CA SER A 268 -7.44 -26.88 -0.11
C SER A 268 -8.65 -27.68 -0.64
N SER A 269 -9.77 -27.62 0.06
CA SER A 269 -11.06 -28.08 -0.48
C SER A 269 -11.45 -27.26 -1.71
N LEU A 270 -12.31 -27.80 -2.59
CA LEU A 270 -12.84 -27.05 -3.74
C LEU A 270 -13.48 -25.71 -3.31
N ALA A 271 -14.09 -25.67 -2.11
CA ALA A 271 -14.67 -24.47 -1.54
C ALA A 271 -13.60 -23.39 -1.28
N GLU A 272 -12.47 -23.76 -0.67
CA GLU A 272 -11.37 -22.83 -0.39
C GLU A 272 -10.67 -22.35 -1.67
N GLN A 273 -10.54 -23.22 -2.67
CA GLN A 273 -10.04 -22.83 -3.99
C GLN A 273 -10.95 -21.79 -4.65
N LEU A 274 -12.27 -21.99 -4.58
CA LEU A 274 -13.25 -21.07 -5.14
C LEU A 274 -13.27 -19.74 -4.37
N THR A 275 -13.20 -19.77 -3.04
CA THR A 275 -13.09 -18.58 -2.20
C THR A 275 -11.82 -17.79 -2.53
N THR A 276 -10.70 -18.47 -2.75
CA THR A 276 -9.45 -17.82 -3.17
C THR A 276 -9.59 -17.17 -4.54
N TYR A 277 -10.29 -17.83 -5.47
CA TYR A 277 -10.57 -17.29 -6.80
C TYR A 277 -11.44 -16.02 -6.73
N ASP A 278 -12.50 -16.06 -5.93
CA ASP A 278 -13.42 -14.94 -5.72
C ASP A 278 -12.72 -13.75 -5.05
N ALA A 279 -11.92 -14.01 -4.02
CA ALA A 279 -11.11 -12.99 -3.35
C ALA A 279 -10.08 -12.35 -4.31
N THR A 280 -9.46 -13.14 -5.18
CA THR A 280 -8.49 -12.64 -6.18
C THR A 280 -9.17 -11.77 -7.24
N LEU A 281 -10.37 -12.16 -7.70
CA LEU A 281 -11.17 -11.34 -8.61
C LEU A 281 -11.62 -10.03 -7.96
N CYS A 282 -12.04 -10.07 -6.70
CA CYS A 282 -12.39 -8.88 -5.94
C CYS A 282 -11.20 -7.92 -5.80
N ALA A 283 -10.03 -8.43 -5.40
CA ALA A 283 -8.80 -7.65 -5.32
C ALA A 283 -8.39 -7.04 -6.66
N PHE A 284 -8.57 -7.78 -7.76
CA PHE A 284 -8.34 -7.28 -9.11
C PHE A 284 -9.28 -6.14 -9.49
N VAL A 285 -10.58 -6.23 -9.18
CA VAL A 285 -11.52 -5.15 -9.41
C VAL A 285 -11.14 -3.91 -8.57
N THR A 286 -10.81 -4.10 -7.29
CA THR A 286 -10.38 -3.01 -6.41
C THR A 286 -9.11 -2.31 -6.90
N TRP A 287 -8.17 -3.04 -7.52
CA TRP A 287 -7.02 -2.45 -8.21
C TRP A 287 -7.46 -1.59 -9.40
N LEU A 288 -8.34 -2.10 -10.27
CA LEU A 288 -8.85 -1.35 -11.43
C LEU A 288 -9.67 -0.11 -11.04
N GLU A 289 -10.25 -0.09 -9.85
CA GLU A 289 -10.96 1.06 -9.28
C GLU A 289 -10.02 2.15 -8.71
N GLY A 290 -8.70 1.92 -8.74
CA GLY A 290 -7.68 2.92 -8.39
C GLY A 290 -6.98 2.70 -7.05
N SER A 291 -7.15 1.53 -6.42
CA SER A 291 -6.36 1.15 -5.24
C SER A 291 -4.99 0.61 -5.63
N CYS A 292 -3.99 0.75 -4.76
CA CYS A 292 -2.62 0.32 -5.08
C CYS A 292 -2.51 -1.19 -5.34
N ILE A 293 -1.80 -1.60 -6.41
CA ILE A 293 -1.56 -3.01 -6.76
C ILE A 293 -0.86 -3.79 -5.63
N GLY A 294 0.04 -3.14 -4.91
CA GLY A 294 0.77 -3.71 -3.77
C GLY A 294 -0.12 -4.07 -2.59
N GLN A 295 -1.21 -3.33 -2.40
CA GLN A 295 -2.16 -3.50 -1.30
C GLN A 295 -3.37 -4.38 -1.68
N THR A 296 -3.50 -4.74 -2.95
CA THR A 296 -4.61 -5.53 -3.49
C THR A 296 -4.10 -6.86 -4.00
N LEU A 297 -3.63 -6.93 -5.25
CA LEU A 297 -3.22 -8.16 -5.93
C LEU A 297 -1.97 -8.80 -5.33
N TRP A 298 -0.95 -8.00 -4.98
CA TRP A 298 0.31 -8.55 -4.44
C TRP A 298 0.23 -9.01 -2.99
N THR A 299 -0.93 -8.82 -2.34
CA THR A 299 -1.21 -9.47 -1.06
C THR A 299 -1.47 -10.97 -1.23
N ASN A 300 -1.88 -11.40 -2.43
CA ASN A 300 -2.02 -12.81 -2.74
C ASN A 300 -0.66 -13.42 -3.09
N VAL A 301 -0.14 -14.25 -2.18
CA VAL A 301 1.16 -14.93 -2.31
C VAL A 301 1.23 -15.81 -3.57
N LEU A 302 0.09 -16.33 -4.04
CA LEU A 302 0.04 -17.16 -5.25
C LEU A 302 0.44 -16.37 -6.50
N LEU A 303 0.26 -15.05 -6.50
CA LEU A 303 0.52 -14.19 -7.66
C LEU A 303 1.95 -13.62 -7.67
N THR A 304 2.67 -13.68 -6.55
CA THR A 304 3.99 -13.04 -6.40
C THR A 304 5.08 -13.74 -7.22
N ASP A 305 5.02 -15.06 -7.31
CA ASP A 305 5.94 -15.87 -8.12
C ASP A 305 5.17 -17.03 -8.81
N PRO A 306 4.63 -16.80 -10.02
CA PRO A 306 3.85 -17.80 -10.73
C PRO A 306 4.61 -19.08 -11.06
N GLU A 307 5.93 -19.03 -11.22
CA GLU A 307 6.75 -20.21 -11.57
C GLU A 307 6.85 -21.21 -10.41
N ARG A 308 6.63 -20.77 -9.17
CA ARG A 308 6.59 -21.66 -8.00
C ARG A 308 5.30 -22.48 -7.93
N VAL A 309 4.23 -22.04 -8.58
CA VAL A 309 2.94 -22.74 -8.55
C VAL A 309 2.87 -23.73 -9.71
N ARG A 310 3.39 -24.94 -9.48
CA ARG A 310 3.47 -25.97 -10.51
C ARG A 310 2.09 -26.52 -10.87
N PHE A 311 1.80 -26.58 -12.17
CA PHE A 311 0.56 -27.13 -12.71
C PHE A 311 0.33 -28.61 -12.32
N ASP A 312 1.41 -29.40 -12.25
CA ASP A 312 1.36 -30.83 -11.91
C ASP A 312 0.85 -31.07 -10.47
N GLU A 313 1.05 -30.09 -9.59
CA GLU A 313 0.70 -30.19 -8.17
C GLU A 313 -0.64 -29.48 -7.90
N HIS A 314 -0.86 -28.31 -8.51
CA HIS A 314 -2.08 -27.51 -8.30
C HIS A 314 -2.59 -26.88 -9.61
N PRO A 315 -3.39 -27.61 -10.40
CA PRO A 315 -3.85 -27.13 -11.70
C PRO A 315 -4.72 -25.85 -11.58
N VAL A 316 -5.53 -25.73 -10.53
CA VAL A 316 -6.41 -24.57 -10.32
C VAL A 316 -5.62 -23.32 -9.95
N PHE A 317 -4.71 -23.42 -8.99
CA PHE A 317 -3.90 -22.28 -8.55
C PHE A 317 -2.84 -21.88 -9.57
N ALA A 318 -2.28 -22.84 -10.33
CA ALA A 318 -1.37 -22.54 -11.43
C ALA A 318 -2.09 -21.74 -12.53
N CYS A 319 -3.30 -22.16 -12.92
CA CYS A 319 -4.12 -21.41 -13.88
C CYS A 319 -4.45 -20.00 -13.39
N LEU A 320 -4.84 -19.86 -12.11
CA LEU A 320 -5.09 -18.55 -11.50
C LEU A 320 -3.84 -17.67 -11.55
N SER A 321 -2.70 -18.18 -11.05
CA SER A 321 -1.47 -17.39 -10.95
C SER A 321 -0.94 -16.95 -12.31
N HIS A 322 -0.77 -17.89 -13.25
CA HIS A 322 -0.32 -17.58 -14.59
C HIS A 322 -1.32 -16.71 -15.35
N GLY A 323 -2.62 -16.95 -15.18
CA GLY A 323 -3.68 -16.17 -15.82
C GLY A 323 -3.67 -14.71 -15.36
N PHE A 324 -3.68 -14.46 -14.06
CA PHE A 324 -3.65 -13.10 -13.51
C PHE A 324 -2.33 -12.39 -13.77
N TYR A 325 -1.19 -13.10 -13.75
CA TYR A 325 0.08 -12.51 -14.14
C TYR A 325 0.04 -11.96 -15.58
N GLN A 326 -0.51 -12.72 -16.52
CA GLN A 326 -0.68 -12.26 -17.91
C GLN A 326 -1.66 -11.08 -18.02
N ILE A 327 -2.77 -11.12 -17.28
CA ILE A 327 -3.74 -10.02 -17.25
C ILE A 327 -3.07 -8.73 -16.74
N VAL A 328 -2.32 -8.81 -15.64
CA VAL A 328 -1.59 -7.65 -15.08
C VAL A 328 -0.58 -7.10 -16.08
N MET A 329 0.14 -7.95 -16.82
CA MET A 329 1.05 -7.52 -17.89
C MET A 329 0.31 -6.80 -19.02
N ILE A 330 -0.86 -7.29 -19.42
CA ILE A 330 -1.70 -6.64 -20.44
C ILE A 330 -2.18 -5.28 -19.95
N VAL A 331 -2.71 -5.20 -18.72
CA VAL A 331 -3.18 -3.94 -18.13
C VAL A 331 -2.04 -2.94 -18.02
N LYS A 332 -0.85 -3.37 -17.58
CA LYS A 332 0.35 -2.52 -17.53
C LYS A 332 0.73 -1.99 -18.91
N SER A 333 0.71 -2.84 -19.94
CA SER A 333 0.97 -2.44 -21.33
C SER A 333 -0.05 -1.40 -21.81
N ILE A 334 -1.33 -1.56 -21.47
CA ILE A 334 -2.39 -0.59 -21.80
C ILE A 334 -2.14 0.75 -21.11
N ILE A 335 -1.82 0.76 -19.82
CA ILE A 335 -1.53 1.98 -19.04
C ILE A 335 -0.33 2.73 -19.64
N GLN A 336 0.76 2.01 -19.93
CA GLN A 336 1.96 2.59 -20.54
C GLN A 336 1.67 3.19 -21.93
N ASN A 337 0.89 2.50 -22.75
CA ASN A 337 0.50 3.00 -24.08
C ASN A 337 -0.47 4.19 -24.02
N ALA A 338 -1.31 4.25 -22.98
CA ALA A 338 -2.26 5.33 -22.79
C ALA A 338 -1.62 6.64 -22.27
N SER A 339 -0.31 6.65 -21.95
CA SER A 339 0.41 7.80 -21.38
C SER A 339 -0.26 8.38 -20.12
N VAL A 340 -0.93 7.51 -19.37
CA VAL A 340 -1.56 7.85 -18.09
C VAL A 340 -0.50 7.70 -17.00
N TYR A 341 -0.36 8.70 -16.13
CA TYR A 341 0.62 8.66 -15.04
C TYR A 341 0.26 7.51 -14.07
N GLU A 342 1.16 6.51 -13.97
CA GLU A 342 1.00 5.31 -13.11
C GLU A 342 0.60 5.71 -11.68
N GLU A 343 1.18 6.77 -11.11
CA GLU A 343 0.94 7.17 -9.71
C GLU A 343 -0.42 7.84 -9.42
N VAL A 344 -1.18 8.29 -10.43
CA VAL A 344 -2.40 9.11 -10.22
C VAL A 344 -3.69 8.35 -10.56
N HIS A 345 -3.62 7.39 -11.48
CA HIS A 345 -4.82 6.70 -11.97
C HIS A 345 -4.79 5.19 -11.74
N PHE A 346 -3.61 4.57 -11.55
CA PHE A 346 -3.45 3.13 -11.32
C PHE A 346 -2.22 2.84 -10.43
N PRO A 347 -2.28 3.17 -9.12
CA PRO A 347 -1.16 3.00 -8.20
C PRO A 347 -0.76 1.54 -7.90
#